data_AF-A0A940PBL1-F1
#
_entry.id   AF-A0A940PBL1-F1
#
_cell.length_a   1.000
_cell.length_b   1.000
_cell.length_c   1.000
_cell.angle_alpha   90.00
_cell.angle_beta   90.00
_cell.angle_gamma   90.00
#
_symmetry.space_group_name_H-M   'P 1'
#
loop_
_entity.id
_entity.type
_entity.pdbx_description
1 polymer ?
#
loop_
_entity_poly.entity_id
_entity_poly.type
_entity_poly.pdbx_seq_one_letter_code
_entity_poly.pdbx_strand_id
1 'polypeptide(L)'
;MEKFENIKEIVVKRAKAFIHYVKENWQVSAIAGLSVVLVILVIAVVLPNTQRKIRIKQADSLVMAQVSDIKQVETVNFDQLESTIRKNDKILVAIVDPKDKNYDQFVEILNDKGKMAEFEGTVFFFPILYNVTKVTDFYHLKGGITLIYFENQQEVERISLDNQQEIELYLVDHLNSLIRPSGDELDRINAEKQAEAEKQTTQSTEEEVIDELQNSSTTGQ
;
A
#
# COMPACT_ATOMS: atom_id res chain seq x y z
N MET A 1 -52.72 26.65 26.36
CA MET A 1 -52.82 26.66 24.89
C MET A 1 -52.39 28.00 24.27
N GLU A 2 -52.40 29.12 25.02
CA GLU A 2 -52.05 30.48 24.55
C GLU A 2 -50.61 30.66 24.00
N LYS A 3 -49.61 29.91 24.49
CA LYS A 3 -48.22 30.05 24.02
C LYS A 3 -48.04 29.67 22.55
N PHE A 4 -48.85 28.75 22.02
CA PHE A 4 -48.77 28.33 20.61
C PHE A 4 -49.39 29.35 19.65
N GLU A 5 -50.39 30.11 20.08
CA GLU A 5 -51.01 31.18 19.27
C GLU A 5 -50.06 32.35 19.07
N ASN A 6 -49.40 32.81 20.13
CA ASN A 6 -48.41 33.88 20.05
C ASN A 6 -47.21 33.51 19.17
N ILE A 7 -46.77 32.25 19.20
CA ILE A 7 -45.67 31.79 18.33
C ILE A 7 -46.12 31.79 16.86
N LYS A 8 -47.34 31.34 16.56
CA LYS A 8 -47.88 31.36 15.18
C LYS A 8 -47.99 32.78 14.64
N GLU A 9 -48.48 33.73 15.42
CA GLU A 9 -48.57 35.13 14.98
C GLU A 9 -47.20 35.75 14.71
N ILE A 10 -46.21 35.48 15.56
CA ILE A 10 -44.83 35.96 15.37
C ILE A 10 -44.21 35.36 14.10
N VAL A 11 -44.40 34.06 13.86
CA VAL A 11 -43.88 33.37 12.67
C VAL A 11 -44.55 33.89 11.41
N VAL A 12 -45.88 34.07 11.41
CA VAL A 12 -46.63 34.59 10.25
C VAL A 12 -46.27 36.04 9.96
N LYS A 13 -46.09 36.88 10.99
CA LYS A 13 -45.68 38.28 10.82
C LYS A 13 -44.27 38.39 10.25
N ARG A 14 -43.33 37.56 10.73
CA ARG A 14 -41.97 37.47 10.19
C ARG A 14 -41.95 36.92 8.76
N ALA A 15 -42.76 35.91 8.47
CA ALA A 15 -42.89 35.35 7.11
C ALA A 15 -43.47 36.38 6.12
N LYS A 16 -44.51 37.13 6.51
CA LYS A 16 -45.05 38.21 5.67
C LYS A 16 -44.05 39.34 5.44
N ALA A 17 -43.32 39.75 6.49
CA ALA A 17 -42.27 40.77 6.36
C ALA A 17 -41.13 40.30 5.45
N PHE A 18 -40.76 39.02 5.53
CA PHE A 18 -39.76 38.40 4.65
C PHE A 18 -40.23 38.34 3.20
N ILE A 19 -41.48 37.92 2.94
CA ILE A 19 -42.07 37.90 1.60
C ILE A 19 -42.15 39.31 1.00
N HIS A 20 -42.50 40.31 1.82
CA HIS A 20 -42.52 41.71 1.38
C HIS A 20 -41.11 42.20 1.01
N TYR A 21 -40.12 41.92 1.84
CA TYR A 21 -38.72 42.27 1.59
C TYR A 21 -38.16 41.60 0.33
N VAL A 22 -38.50 40.32 0.11
CA VAL A 22 -38.11 39.56 -1.10
C VAL A 22 -38.76 40.13 -2.35
N LYS A 23 -40.02 40.58 -2.26
CA LYS A 23 -40.75 41.19 -3.38
C LYS A 23 -40.22 42.57 -3.73
N GLU A 24 -39.86 43.36 -2.72
CA GLU A 24 -39.39 44.74 -2.87
C GLU A 24 -37.95 44.80 -3.39
N ASN A 25 -37.09 43.86 -2.99
CA ASN A 25 -35.70 43.74 -3.44
C ASN A 25 -35.47 42.48 -4.27
N TRP A 26 -36.33 42.23 -5.26
CA TRP A 26 -36.34 40.99 -6.07
C TRP A 26 -34.99 40.68 -6.72
N GLN A 27 -34.24 41.69 -7.17
CA GLN A 27 -32.91 41.52 -7.79
C GLN A 27 -31.87 40.99 -6.79
N VAL A 28 -31.79 41.59 -5.59
CA VAL A 28 -30.85 41.18 -4.53
C VAL A 28 -31.27 39.83 -3.94
N SER A 29 -32.58 39.59 -3.82
CA SER A 29 -33.13 38.33 -3.30
C SER A 29 -32.91 37.17 -4.28
N ALA A 30 -32.99 37.41 -5.59
CA ALA A 30 -32.66 36.42 -6.61
C ALA A 30 -31.17 36.04 -6.58
N ILE A 31 -30.27 37.02 -6.42
CA ILE A 31 -28.82 36.79 -6.31
C ILE A 31 -28.48 36.04 -5.00
N ALA A 32 -29.09 36.44 -3.88
CA ALA A 32 -28.92 35.76 -2.60
C ALA A 32 -29.45 34.31 -2.64
N GLY A 33 -30.61 34.10 -3.27
CA GLY A 33 -31.17 32.75 -3.50
C GLY A 33 -30.25 31.89 -4.37
N LEU A 34 -29.72 32.44 -5.46
CA LEU A 34 -28.78 31.76 -6.33
C LEU A 34 -27.50 31.36 -5.58
N SER A 35 -26.97 32.25 -4.74
CA SER A 35 -25.80 31.99 -3.89
C SER A 35 -26.03 30.81 -2.94
N VAL A 36 -27.19 30.76 -2.28
CA VAL A 36 -27.55 29.64 -1.40
C VAL A 36 -27.65 28.32 -2.17
N VAL A 37 -28.25 28.32 -3.35
CA VAL A 37 -28.34 27.13 -4.21
C VAL A 37 -26.95 26.66 -4.66
N LEU A 38 -26.04 27.59 -4.99
CA LEU A 38 -24.68 27.28 -5.42
C LEU A 38 -23.87 26.66 -4.28
N VAL A 39 -24.01 27.18 -3.05
CA VAL A 39 -23.40 26.60 -1.85
C VAL A 39 -23.94 25.18 -1.59
N ILE A 40 -25.25 24.95 -1.72
CA ILE A 40 -25.85 23.62 -1.57
C ILE A 40 -25.31 22.65 -2.64
N LEU A 41 -25.13 23.10 -3.88
CA LEU A 41 -24.53 22.30 -4.95
C LEU A 41 -23.08 21.91 -4.65
N VAL A 42 -22.27 22.87 -4.17
CA VAL A 42 -20.87 22.60 -3.78
C VAL A 42 -20.82 21.58 -2.65
N ILE A 43 -21.66 21.76 -1.62
CA ILE A 43 -21.81 20.82 -0.49
C ILE A 43 -22.21 19.43 -1.02
N ALA A 44 -23.21 19.34 -1.89
CA ALA A 44 -23.70 18.08 -2.45
C ALA A 44 -22.65 17.32 -3.29
N VAL A 45 -21.72 18.03 -3.95
CA VAL A 45 -20.63 17.42 -4.72
C VAL A 45 -19.45 17.01 -3.83
N VAL A 46 -19.13 17.80 -2.80
CA VAL A 46 -17.95 17.56 -1.95
C VAL A 46 -18.22 16.45 -0.91
N LEU A 47 -19.39 16.42 -0.28
CA LEU A 47 -19.71 15.43 0.76
C LEU A 47 -19.60 13.96 0.33
N PRO A 48 -20.13 13.51 -0.83
CA PRO A 48 -20.04 12.11 -1.21
C PRO A 48 -18.59 11.65 -1.41
N ASN A 49 -17.71 12.54 -1.85
CA ASN A 49 -16.29 12.22 -2.07
C ASN A 49 -15.50 12.12 -0.76
N THR A 50 -15.78 12.93 0.25
CA THR A 50 -15.12 12.82 1.56
C THR A 50 -15.61 11.61 2.36
N GLN A 51 -16.90 11.27 2.31
CA GLN A 51 -17.40 10.09 3.02
C GLN A 51 -16.79 8.78 2.51
N ARG A 52 -16.54 8.65 1.20
CA ARG A 52 -15.81 7.49 0.65
C ARG A 52 -14.40 7.41 1.21
N LYS A 53 -13.66 8.51 1.22
CA LYS A 53 -12.29 8.56 1.76
C LYS A 53 -12.22 8.25 3.26
N ILE A 54 -13.21 8.66 4.05
CA ILE A 54 -13.23 8.41 5.50
C ILE A 54 -13.54 6.94 5.82
N ARG A 55 -14.51 6.32 5.11
CA ARG A 55 -14.80 4.89 5.29
C ARG A 55 -13.60 4.01 4.91
N ILE A 56 -12.88 4.39 3.84
CA ILE A 56 -11.64 3.75 3.42
C ILE A 56 -10.63 3.68 4.56
N LYS A 57 -10.31 4.84 5.15
CA LYS A 57 -9.33 4.92 6.24
C LYS A 57 -9.70 4.12 7.50
N GLN A 58 -10.99 4.00 7.81
CA GLN A 58 -11.44 3.25 8.99
C GLN A 58 -11.41 1.73 8.78
N ALA A 59 -11.78 1.25 7.58
CA ALA A 59 -11.68 -0.17 7.26
C ALA A 59 -10.22 -0.62 7.10
N ASP A 60 -9.40 0.21 6.44
CA ASP A 60 -7.96 -0.02 6.28
C ASP A 60 -7.32 -0.21 7.66
N SER A 61 -7.58 0.69 8.61
CA SER A 61 -6.99 0.57 9.95
C SER A 61 -7.40 -0.69 10.71
N LEU A 62 -8.61 -1.22 10.52
CA LEU A 62 -9.08 -2.40 11.25
C LEU A 62 -8.54 -3.71 10.69
N VAL A 63 -8.35 -3.78 9.37
CA VAL A 63 -7.81 -4.97 8.70
C VAL A 63 -6.29 -4.98 8.79
N MET A 64 -5.64 -3.82 8.62
CA MET A 64 -4.19 -3.70 8.81
C MET A 64 -3.77 -3.92 10.27
N ALA A 65 -4.59 -3.54 11.25
CA ALA A 65 -4.29 -3.78 12.67
C ALA A 65 -4.32 -5.26 13.07
N GLN A 66 -4.88 -6.14 12.23
CA GLN A 66 -4.85 -7.59 12.49
C GLN A 66 -3.51 -8.20 12.13
N VAL A 67 -2.71 -7.54 11.30
CA VAL A 67 -1.34 -7.94 11.01
C VAL A 67 -0.43 -7.25 12.03
N SER A 68 0.31 -8.04 12.78
CA SER A 68 1.27 -7.59 13.77
C SER A 68 2.43 -6.89 13.09
N ASP A 69 2.98 -5.86 13.75
CA ASP A 69 4.15 -5.10 13.28
C ASP A 69 5.43 -5.94 13.47
N ILE A 70 5.56 -6.99 12.66
CA ILE A 70 6.74 -7.84 12.58
C ILE A 70 7.58 -7.41 11.38
N LYS A 71 8.91 -7.48 11.50
CA LYS A 71 9.86 -6.97 10.50
C LYS A 71 9.64 -7.57 9.10
N GLN A 72 9.12 -8.80 9.05
CA GLN A 72 8.91 -9.57 7.83
C GLN A 72 7.63 -9.19 7.08
N VAL A 73 6.72 -8.42 7.68
CA VAL A 73 5.43 -8.10 7.06
C VAL A 73 5.21 -6.59 7.09
N GLU A 74 5.08 -5.99 5.91
CA GLU A 74 4.77 -4.57 5.77
C GLU A 74 3.37 -4.41 5.15
N THR A 75 2.51 -3.61 5.77
CA THR A 75 1.16 -3.39 5.28
C THR A 75 1.13 -2.26 4.25
N VAL A 76 0.43 -2.47 3.12
CA VAL A 76 0.37 -1.50 2.03
C VAL A 76 -1.08 -1.18 1.69
N ASN A 77 -1.39 0.11 1.55
CA ASN A 77 -2.72 0.55 1.12
C ASN A 77 -2.83 0.61 -0.41
N PHE A 78 -4.07 0.65 -0.92
CA PHE A 78 -4.34 0.62 -2.36
C PHE A 78 -3.66 1.76 -3.13
N ASP A 79 -3.68 2.97 -2.56
CA ASP A 79 -3.06 4.15 -3.18
C ASP A 79 -1.51 4.07 -3.18
N GLN A 80 -0.93 3.18 -2.39
CA GLN A 80 0.52 3.04 -2.23
C GLN A 80 1.08 1.85 -3.02
N LEU A 81 0.27 0.82 -3.31
CA LEU A 81 0.74 -0.43 -3.92
C LEU A 81 1.57 -0.21 -5.19
N GLU A 82 1.06 0.57 -6.15
CA GLU A 82 1.78 0.84 -7.39
C GLU A 82 3.09 1.60 -7.13
N SER A 83 3.08 2.57 -6.20
CA SER A 83 4.28 3.32 -5.84
C SER A 83 5.33 2.44 -5.15
N THR A 84 4.89 1.49 -4.31
CA THR A 84 5.76 0.54 -3.63
C THR A 84 6.38 -0.43 -4.62
N ILE A 85 5.61 -0.93 -5.59
CA ILE A 85 6.14 -1.79 -6.66
C ILE A 85 7.13 -1.02 -7.54
N ARG A 86 6.86 0.26 -7.85
CA ARG A 86 7.76 1.09 -8.69
C ARG A 86 9.05 1.50 -7.99
N LYS A 87 9.03 1.63 -6.67
CA LYS A 87 10.18 2.08 -5.87
C LYS A 87 11.17 0.95 -5.57
N ASN A 88 10.70 -0.29 -5.54
CA ASN A 88 11.51 -1.44 -5.18
C ASN A 88 11.83 -2.27 -6.42
N ASP A 89 13.12 -2.54 -6.64
CA ASP A 89 13.56 -3.39 -7.76
C ASP A 89 13.10 -4.83 -7.58
N LYS A 90 12.95 -5.29 -6.33
CA LYS A 90 12.46 -6.62 -5.96
C LYS A 90 11.45 -6.51 -4.84
N ILE A 91 10.27 -7.08 -5.02
CA ILE A 91 9.19 -6.99 -4.04
C ILE A 91 8.27 -8.21 -4.09
N LEU A 92 7.97 -8.77 -2.92
CA LEU A 92 6.96 -9.80 -2.75
C LEU A 92 5.68 -9.18 -2.19
N VAL A 93 4.58 -9.27 -2.94
CA VAL A 93 3.28 -8.72 -2.55
C VAL A 93 2.30 -9.88 -2.31
N ALA A 94 1.68 -9.90 -1.14
CA ALA A 94 0.53 -10.75 -0.86
C ALA A 94 -0.76 -9.96 -1.09
N ILE A 95 -1.48 -10.27 -2.17
CA ILE A 95 -2.80 -9.71 -2.46
C ILE A 95 -3.85 -10.65 -1.88
N VAL A 96 -4.68 -10.12 -0.96
CA VAL A 96 -5.54 -10.93 -0.10
C VAL A 96 -6.95 -10.37 -0.07
N ASP A 97 -7.98 -11.18 -0.33
CA ASP A 97 -9.38 -10.84 -0.06
C ASP A 97 -9.72 -11.15 1.40
N PRO A 98 -10.05 -10.16 2.24
CA PRO A 98 -10.42 -10.39 3.65
C PRO A 98 -11.70 -11.21 3.85
N LYS A 99 -12.45 -11.49 2.78
CA LYS A 99 -13.63 -12.36 2.81
C LYS A 99 -13.31 -13.81 2.47
N ASP A 100 -12.07 -14.12 2.10
CA ASP A 100 -11.67 -15.49 1.81
C ASP A 100 -11.74 -16.35 3.08
N LYS A 101 -12.19 -17.59 2.93
CA LYS A 101 -12.31 -18.56 4.04
C LYS A 101 -10.97 -18.86 4.72
N ASN A 102 -9.86 -18.71 4.00
CA ASN A 102 -8.51 -18.99 4.49
C ASN A 102 -7.81 -17.73 5.05
N TYR A 103 -8.48 -16.57 5.05
CA TYR A 103 -7.90 -15.29 5.47
C TYR A 103 -7.35 -15.33 6.89
N ASP A 104 -8.15 -15.82 7.85
CA ASP A 104 -7.77 -15.84 9.27
C ASP A 104 -6.52 -16.72 9.48
N GLN A 105 -6.47 -17.88 8.81
CA GLN A 105 -5.31 -18.79 8.88
C GLN A 105 -4.05 -18.15 8.32
N PHE A 106 -4.18 -17.43 7.20
CA PHE A 106 -3.08 -16.74 6.57
C PHE A 106 -2.52 -15.63 7.48
N VAL A 107 -3.40 -14.81 8.06
CA VAL A 107 -3.01 -13.75 9.00
C VAL A 107 -2.41 -14.33 10.28
N GLU A 108 -2.92 -15.44 10.80
CA GLU A 108 -2.37 -16.13 11.96
C GLU A 108 -0.90 -16.50 11.75
N ILE A 109 -0.56 -17.07 10.60
CA ILE A 109 0.82 -17.47 10.29
C ILE A 109 1.71 -16.26 10.05
N LEU A 110 1.21 -15.23 9.35
CA LEU A 110 1.94 -13.98 9.19
C LEU A 110 2.24 -13.30 10.54
N ASN A 111 1.47 -13.56 11.58
CA ASN A 111 1.70 -13.04 12.92
C ASN A 111 2.55 -13.97 13.80
N ASP A 112 2.76 -15.21 13.40
CA ASP A 112 3.56 -16.18 14.13
C ASP A 112 5.05 -15.88 13.92
N LYS A 113 5.66 -15.25 14.93
CA LYS A 113 7.08 -14.91 14.93
C LYS A 113 8.00 -16.13 14.80
N GLY A 114 7.57 -17.30 15.27
CA GLY A 114 8.34 -18.53 15.16
C GLY A 114 8.40 -18.99 13.71
N LYS A 115 7.24 -19.08 13.05
CA LYS A 115 7.16 -19.47 11.64
C LYS A 115 7.79 -18.43 10.72
N MET A 116 7.47 -17.15 10.90
CA MET A 116 7.98 -16.07 10.05
C MET A 116 9.47 -15.74 10.28
N ALA A 117 10.10 -16.27 11.32
CA ALA A 117 11.56 -16.14 11.49
C ALA A 117 12.35 -16.88 10.42
N GLU A 118 11.78 -17.90 9.79
CA GLU A 118 12.41 -18.67 8.70
C GLU A 118 12.26 -17.99 7.33
N PHE A 119 11.43 -16.95 7.23
CA PHE A 119 11.31 -16.16 6.02
C PHE A 119 12.42 -15.09 5.96
N GLU A 120 13.22 -15.14 4.89
CA GLU A 120 14.40 -14.28 4.76
C GLU A 120 14.09 -12.86 4.24
N GLY A 121 12.87 -12.62 3.77
CA GLY A 121 12.46 -11.38 3.12
C GLY A 121 11.44 -10.54 3.90
N THR A 122 10.85 -9.59 3.17
CA THR A 122 9.67 -8.84 3.61
C THR A 122 8.54 -9.07 2.61
N VAL A 123 7.37 -9.47 3.11
CA VAL A 123 6.15 -9.61 2.32
C VAL A 123 5.29 -8.38 2.55
N PHE A 124 4.89 -7.74 1.46
CA PHE A 124 4.01 -6.60 1.46
C PHE A 124 2.56 -7.08 1.45
N PHE A 125 1.89 -6.98 2.58
CA PHE A 125 0.51 -7.40 2.75
C PHE A 125 -0.46 -6.35 2.21
N PHE A 126 -1.25 -6.75 1.22
CA PHE A 126 -2.22 -5.92 0.54
C PHE A 126 -3.63 -6.54 0.62
N PRO A 127 -4.47 -6.13 1.58
CA PRO A 127 -5.86 -6.55 1.68
C PRO A 127 -6.75 -5.77 0.70
N ILE A 128 -7.56 -6.49 -0.09
CA ILE A 128 -8.46 -5.92 -1.09
C ILE A 128 -9.76 -5.45 -0.41
N LEU A 129 -9.74 -4.23 0.13
CA LEU A 129 -10.89 -3.67 0.86
C LEU A 129 -11.91 -2.97 -0.05
N TYR A 130 -11.44 -2.45 -1.19
CA TYR A 130 -12.25 -1.66 -2.12
C TYR A 130 -11.93 -2.04 -3.56
N ASN A 131 -12.90 -1.76 -4.46
CA ASN A 131 -12.76 -2.03 -5.88
C ASN A 131 -12.34 -3.47 -6.20
N VAL A 132 -12.82 -4.46 -5.41
CA VAL A 132 -12.43 -5.88 -5.50
C VAL A 132 -12.39 -6.34 -6.95
N THR A 133 -13.48 -6.16 -7.71
CA THR A 133 -13.56 -6.52 -9.13
C THR A 133 -12.45 -5.91 -9.97
N LYS A 134 -12.11 -4.63 -9.79
CA LYS A 134 -11.05 -3.99 -10.57
C LYS A 134 -9.68 -4.56 -10.24
N VAL A 135 -9.40 -4.84 -8.97
CA VAL A 135 -8.11 -5.41 -8.52
C VAL A 135 -7.99 -6.84 -9.01
N THR A 136 -9.04 -7.64 -8.82
CA THR A 136 -9.16 -9.01 -9.32
C THR A 136 -8.94 -9.07 -10.84
N ASP A 137 -9.58 -8.18 -11.60
CA ASP A 137 -9.43 -8.14 -13.06
C ASP A 137 -8.03 -7.68 -13.48
N PHE A 138 -7.49 -6.64 -12.84
CA PHE A 138 -6.17 -6.08 -13.19
C PHE A 138 -5.03 -7.08 -12.97
N TYR A 139 -5.02 -7.74 -11.81
CA TYR A 139 -4.01 -8.76 -11.49
C TYR A 139 -4.40 -10.16 -11.95
N HIS A 140 -5.55 -10.35 -12.59
CA HIS A 140 -6.09 -11.64 -13.01
C HIS A 140 -6.09 -12.67 -11.87
N LEU A 141 -6.58 -12.26 -10.70
CA LEU A 141 -6.58 -13.10 -9.49
C LEU A 141 -7.55 -14.26 -9.66
N LYS A 142 -7.07 -15.48 -9.37
CA LYS A 142 -7.86 -16.73 -9.50
C LYS A 142 -8.45 -17.21 -8.18
N GLY A 143 -7.97 -16.70 -7.05
CA GLY A 143 -8.38 -17.09 -5.70
C GLY A 143 -8.33 -15.91 -4.74
N GLY A 144 -8.69 -16.14 -3.47
CA GLY A 144 -8.73 -15.08 -2.47
C GLY A 144 -7.37 -14.69 -1.91
N ILE A 145 -6.35 -15.56 -1.97
CA ILE A 145 -4.99 -15.24 -1.53
C ILE A 145 -4.01 -15.51 -2.67
N THR A 146 -3.28 -14.48 -3.11
CA THR A 146 -2.28 -14.60 -4.17
C THR A 146 -0.99 -13.91 -3.75
N LEU A 147 0.11 -14.64 -3.80
CA LEU A 147 1.46 -14.13 -3.62
C LEU A 147 2.03 -13.81 -5.00
N ILE A 148 2.59 -12.62 -5.18
CA ILE A 148 3.17 -12.17 -6.46
C ILE A 148 4.54 -11.57 -6.20
N TYR A 149 5.55 -12.12 -6.86
CA TYR A 149 6.90 -11.58 -6.86
C TYR A 149 7.11 -10.70 -8.09
N PHE A 150 7.54 -9.47 -7.86
CA PHE A 150 7.90 -8.53 -8.89
C PHE A 150 9.40 -8.27 -8.86
N GLU A 151 9.99 -8.27 -10.05
CA GLU A 151 11.36 -7.84 -10.30
C GLU A 151 11.36 -6.79 -11.40
N ASN A 152 12.04 -5.66 -11.20
CA ASN A 152 12.09 -4.53 -12.13
C ASN A 152 10.70 -4.10 -12.62
N GLN A 153 9.72 -4.03 -11.70
CA GLN A 153 8.31 -3.68 -11.96
C GLN A 153 7.53 -4.68 -12.82
N GLN A 154 8.14 -5.81 -13.16
CA GLN A 154 7.49 -6.89 -13.91
C GLN A 154 7.18 -8.04 -12.97
N GLU A 155 6.03 -8.64 -13.16
CA GLU A 155 5.69 -9.87 -12.47
C GLU A 155 6.55 -11.01 -13.00
N VAL A 156 7.28 -11.67 -12.11
CA VAL A 156 8.15 -12.80 -12.45
C VAL A 156 7.45 -14.11 -12.12
N GLU A 157 6.89 -14.20 -10.91
CA GLU A 157 6.28 -15.42 -10.42
C GLU A 157 5.08 -15.12 -9.51
N ARG A 158 4.10 -16.03 -9.51
CA ARG A 158 2.94 -15.95 -8.63
C ARG A 158 2.54 -17.33 -8.09
N ILE A 159 2.01 -17.34 -6.88
CA ILE A 159 1.41 -18.52 -6.25
C ILE A 159 0.03 -18.13 -5.74
N SER A 160 -0.99 -18.89 -6.14
CA SER A 160 -2.36 -18.73 -5.61
C SER A 160 -2.56 -19.76 -4.52
N LEU A 161 -3.02 -19.34 -3.35
CA LEU A 161 -3.28 -20.21 -2.21
C LEU A 161 -4.79 -20.37 -2.04
N ASP A 162 -5.30 -21.58 -2.22
CA ASP A 162 -6.72 -21.92 -2.11
C ASP A 162 -7.03 -22.97 -1.03
N ASN A 163 -6.00 -23.66 -0.55
CA ASN A 163 -6.07 -24.72 0.44
C ASN A 163 -5.55 -24.26 1.81
N GLN A 164 -6.37 -24.43 2.84
CA GLN A 164 -6.01 -24.12 4.22
C GLN A 164 -4.79 -24.90 4.72
N GLN A 165 -4.69 -26.20 4.39
CA GLN A 165 -3.55 -27.03 4.83
C GLN A 165 -2.24 -26.59 4.20
N GLU A 166 -2.29 -26.15 2.95
CA GLU A 166 -1.13 -25.62 2.24
C GLU A 166 -0.65 -24.33 2.90
N ILE A 167 -1.58 -23.45 3.27
CA ILE A 167 -1.26 -22.23 4.02
C ILE A 167 -0.63 -22.60 5.37
N GLU A 168 -1.24 -23.51 6.13
CA GLU A 168 -0.76 -23.91 7.47
C GLU A 168 0.66 -24.47 7.48
N LEU A 169 0.98 -25.30 6.49
CA LEU A 169 2.21 -26.10 6.45
C LEU A 169 3.30 -25.48 5.58
N TYR A 170 2.95 -24.82 4.47
CA TYR A 170 3.90 -24.46 3.42
C TYR A 170 3.93 -22.96 3.09
N LEU A 171 3.17 -22.10 3.79
CA LEU A 171 3.17 -20.67 3.48
C LEU A 171 4.58 -20.07 3.49
N VAL A 172 5.37 -20.33 4.52
CA VAL A 172 6.73 -19.79 4.64
C VAL A 172 7.65 -20.33 3.54
N ASP A 173 7.50 -21.60 3.18
CA ASP A 173 8.23 -22.22 2.06
C ASP A 173 7.88 -21.55 0.73
N HIS A 174 6.60 -21.25 0.48
CA HIS A 174 6.16 -20.51 -0.70
C HIS A 174 6.69 -19.07 -0.74
N LEU A 175 6.73 -18.38 0.40
CA LEU A 175 7.32 -17.04 0.48
C LEU A 175 8.81 -17.09 0.15
N ASN A 176 9.54 -18.05 0.72
CA ASN A 176 10.97 -18.25 0.45
C ASN A 176 11.25 -18.69 -0.99
N SER A 177 10.40 -19.52 -1.59
CA SER A 177 10.59 -19.93 -2.99
C SER A 177 10.44 -18.76 -3.95
N LEU A 178 9.54 -17.82 -3.67
CA LEU A 178 9.29 -16.66 -4.52
C LEU A 178 10.42 -15.62 -4.50
N ILE A 179 11.14 -15.48 -3.38
CA ILE A 179 12.25 -14.52 -3.27
C ILE A 179 13.61 -15.11 -3.68
N ARG A 180 13.66 -16.41 -3.97
CA ARG A 180 14.92 -17.06 -4.34
C ARG A 180 15.38 -16.52 -5.69
N PRO A 181 16.64 -16.06 -5.80
CA PRO A 181 17.19 -15.62 -7.06
C PRO A 181 17.15 -16.78 -8.06
N SER A 182 16.76 -16.47 -9.30
CA SER A 182 16.78 -17.44 -10.39
C SER A 182 18.22 -17.93 -10.65
N GLY A 183 18.38 -19.10 -11.27
CA GLY A 183 19.70 -19.67 -11.59
C GLY A 183 20.60 -18.70 -12.37
N ASP A 184 20.02 -17.99 -13.33
CA ASP A 184 20.72 -16.97 -14.12
C ASP A 184 21.18 -15.77 -13.28
N GLU A 185 20.43 -15.43 -12.23
CA GLU A 185 20.77 -14.34 -11.33
C GLU A 185 21.86 -14.74 -10.33
N LEU A 186 21.84 -15.98 -9.85
CA LEU A 186 22.91 -16.57 -9.05
C LEU A 186 24.24 -16.57 -9.81
N ASP A 187 24.22 -16.94 -11.09
CA ASP A 187 25.42 -16.93 -11.94
C ASP A 187 25.97 -15.51 -12.13
N ARG A 188 25.11 -14.51 -12.28
CA ARG A 188 25.52 -13.09 -12.36
C ARG A 188 26.08 -12.56 -11.04
N ILE A 189 25.43 -12.85 -9.91
CA ILE A 189 25.90 -12.46 -8.57
C ILE A 189 27.26 -13.10 -8.27
N ASN A 190 27.44 -14.37 -8.65
CA ASN A 190 28.71 -15.07 -8.47
C ASN A 190 29.80 -14.49 -9.38
N ALA A 191 29.47 -14.13 -10.62
CA ALA A 191 30.40 -13.48 -11.54
C ALA A 191 30.82 -12.07 -11.07
N GLU A 192 29.88 -11.28 -10.53
CA GLU A 192 30.17 -9.96 -9.93
C GLU A 192 31.05 -10.07 -8.68
N LYS A 193 30.75 -11.03 -7.78
CA LYS A 193 31.59 -11.28 -6.60
C LYS A 193 33.00 -11.74 -6.97
N GLN A 194 33.15 -12.55 -8.02
CA GLN A 194 34.46 -12.95 -8.53
C GLN A 194 35.22 -11.76 -9.13
N ALA A 195 34.53 -10.92 -9.91
CA ALA A 195 35.12 -9.70 -10.49
C ALA A 195 35.52 -8.66 -9.42
N GLU A 196 34.77 -8.53 -8.33
CA GLU A 196 35.13 -7.66 -7.20
C GLU A 196 36.30 -8.21 -6.39
N ALA A 197 36.36 -9.53 -6.16
CA ALA A 197 37.48 -10.18 -5.50
C ALA A 197 38.78 -10.07 -6.32
N GLU A 198 38.69 -10.19 -7.64
CA GLU A 198 39.83 -9.96 -8.55
C GLU A 198 40.28 -8.49 -8.54
N LYS A 199 39.36 -7.52 -8.47
CA LYS A 199 39.71 -6.10 -8.37
C LYS A 199 40.38 -5.75 -7.04
N GLN A 200 39.94 -6.32 -5.91
CA GLN A 200 40.58 -6.13 -4.61
C GLN A 200 41.97 -6.79 -4.53
N THR A 201 42.13 -7.97 -5.14
CA THR A 201 43.43 -8.65 -5.21
C THR A 201 44.41 -7.86 -6.08
N THR A 202 43.96 -7.32 -7.22
CA THR A 202 44.82 -6.53 -8.12
C THR A 202 45.25 -5.19 -7.49
N GLN A 203 44.38 -4.53 -6.72
CA GLN A 203 44.74 -3.31 -5.99
C GLN A 203 45.73 -3.57 -4.85
N SER A 204 45.61 -4.71 -4.14
CA SER A 204 46.56 -5.09 -3.09
C SER A 204 47.93 -5.49 -3.64
N THR A 205 48.00 -6.06 -4.85
CA THR A 205 49.28 -6.39 -5.51
C THR A 205 49.94 -5.16 -6.12
N GLU A 206 49.19 -4.15 -6.59
CA GLU A 206 49.79 -2.89 -7.08
C GLU A 206 50.37 -2.02 -5.94
N GLU A 207 49.77 -1.99 -4.74
CA GLU A 207 50.36 -1.28 -3.59
C GLU A 207 51.59 -1.99 -3.02
N GLU A 208 51.64 -3.32 -2.99
CA GLU A 208 52.80 -4.08 -2.48
C GLU A 208 54.02 -4.02 -3.42
N VAL A 209 53.81 -3.97 -4.74
CA VAL A 209 54.90 -3.87 -5.73
C VAL A 209 55.52 -2.47 -5.78
N ILE A 210 54.78 -1.41 -5.45
CA ILE A 210 55.34 -0.04 -5.40
C ILE A 210 56.22 0.16 -4.15
N ASP A 211 55.90 -0.45 -3.01
CA ASP A 211 56.70 -0.36 -1.78
C ASP A 211 58.01 -1.18 -1.85
N GLU A 212 58.01 -2.36 -2.50
CA GLU A 212 59.26 -3.13 -2.70
C GLU A 212 60.26 -2.44 -3.65
N LEU A 213 59.78 -1.72 -4.67
CA LEU A 213 60.65 -1.05 -5.65
C LEU A 213 61.27 0.26 -5.10
N GLN A 214 60.68 0.90 -4.10
CA GLN A 214 61.31 2.06 -3.44
C GLN A 214 62.40 1.68 -2.43
N ASN A 215 62.32 0.49 -1.81
CA ASN A 215 63.29 0.09 -0.78
C ASN A 215 64.56 -0.56 -1.35
N SER A 216 64.53 -1.14 -2.57
CA SER A 216 65.71 -1.75 -3.20
C SER A 216 66.72 -0.75 -3.80
N SER A 217 66.42 0.55 -3.78
CA SER A 217 67.28 1.61 -4.34
C SER A 217 68.29 2.19 -3.34
N THR A 218 68.30 1.72 -2.08
CA THR A 218 69.05 2.35 -0.97
C THR A 218 70.03 1.40 -0.26
N THR A 219 70.60 0.42 -0.96
CA THR A 219 71.73 -0.37 -0.42
C THR A 219 72.68 -0.72 -1.55
N GLY A 220 73.51 0.26 -1.93
CA GLY A 220 74.47 0.08 -3.01
C GLY A 220 75.30 1.31 -3.32
N GLN A 221 75.85 1.98 -2.29
CA GLN A 221 77.06 2.80 -2.39
C GLN A 221 77.87 2.69 -1.11
#